data_AF-A0A5R2NJT4-F1
#
_entry.id   AF-A0A5R2NJT4-F1
#
_cell.length_a   1.000
_cell.length_b   1.000
_cell.length_c   1.000
_cell.angle_alpha   90.00
_cell.angle_beta   90.00
_cell.angle_gamma   90.00
#
_symmetry.space_group_name_H-M   'P 1'
#
loop_
_entity.id
_entity.type
_entity.pdbx_description
1 polymer ?
#
loop_
_entity_poly.entity_id
_entity_poly.type
_entity_poly.pdbx_seq_one_letter_code
_entity_poly.pdbx_strand_id
1 'polypeptide(L)'
;GVKEGSVLQVTEYFHPRIEEFCGTLPAGLGSYIESRPKLAAFLDRRINHGRRIRTDSFAGFAALWFIGGLRRWRRSLLRHKVEAAHLERWYALALGYVPADYALAVEILNCRRLIKGYSDTHMRAQSKFDRVLSALDLLKGRDDAADWIRRLREAALKDEKGDMLDGALKTVATLNEGAPR
;
A
#
# COMPACT_ATOMS: atom_id res chain seq x y z
N GLY A 1 -12.20 19.83 28.48
CA GLY A 1 -12.23 21.26 28.13
C GLY A 1 -11.04 21.94 28.76
N VAL A 2 -10.31 22.75 28.01
CA VAL A 2 -9.10 23.46 28.48
C VAL A 2 -9.46 24.93 28.77
N LYS A 3 -8.92 25.51 29.85
CA LYS A 3 -9.16 26.89 30.30
C LYS A 3 -8.57 27.94 29.34
N GLU A 4 -9.27 29.07 29.19
CA GLU A 4 -8.82 30.25 28.44
C GLU A 4 -7.47 30.75 28.96
N GLY A 5 -6.52 30.96 28.04
CA GLY A 5 -5.14 31.37 28.34
C GLY A 5 -4.09 30.24 28.26
N SER A 6 -4.50 29.00 28.04
CA SER A 6 -3.58 27.86 27.88
C SER A 6 -3.16 27.73 26.40
N VAL A 7 -1.88 27.91 26.07
CA VAL A 7 -1.36 27.58 24.73
C VAL A 7 -1.39 26.05 24.58
N LEU A 8 -2.35 25.55 23.79
CA LEU A 8 -2.55 24.13 23.55
C LEU A 8 -1.44 23.61 22.63
N GLN A 9 -0.47 22.90 23.21
CA GLN A 9 0.65 22.32 22.47
C GLN A 9 0.21 21.03 21.78
N VAL A 10 -0.12 21.11 20.49
CA VAL A 10 -0.40 19.95 19.65
C VAL A 10 0.93 19.38 19.16
N THR A 11 1.30 18.20 19.64
CA THR A 11 2.47 17.46 19.15
C THR A 11 2.01 16.36 18.22
N GLU A 12 2.30 16.50 16.94
CA GLU A 12 2.05 15.44 15.95
C GLU A 12 3.24 14.48 15.93
N TYR A 13 2.96 13.19 16.12
CA TYR A 13 3.96 12.12 16.07
C TYR A 13 4.09 11.62 14.63
N PHE A 14 5.16 12.02 13.94
CA PHE A 14 5.49 11.50 12.63
C PHE A 14 6.60 10.44 12.74
N HIS A 15 6.37 9.28 12.13
CA HIS A 15 7.40 8.28 11.83
C HIS A 15 7.63 8.26 10.31
N PRO A 16 8.20 9.34 9.73
CA PRO A 16 8.40 9.40 8.29
C PRO A 16 9.45 8.35 7.91
N ARG A 17 9.07 7.36 7.13
CA ARG A 17 10.05 6.44 6.54
C ARG A 17 10.65 7.06 5.29
N ILE A 18 11.85 6.61 4.92
CA ILE A 18 12.54 7.19 3.76
C ILE A 18 11.74 7.03 2.47
N GLU A 19 10.96 5.96 2.30
CA GLU A 19 10.11 5.76 1.12
C GLU A 19 8.99 6.80 1.06
N GLU A 20 8.51 7.27 2.21
CA GLU A 20 7.50 8.32 2.30
C GLU A 20 8.10 9.68 1.99
N PHE A 21 9.32 9.93 2.49
CA PHE A 21 10.09 11.12 2.17
C PHE A 21 10.43 11.18 0.67
N CYS A 22 10.99 10.10 0.11
CA CYS A 22 11.28 9.99 -1.33
C CYS A 22 10.00 10.07 -2.16
N GLY A 23 8.89 9.53 -1.65
CA GLY A 23 7.57 9.67 -2.25
C GLY A 23 7.05 11.12 -2.31
N THR A 24 7.49 12.00 -1.41
CA THR A 24 7.19 13.45 -1.44
C THR A 24 8.16 14.28 -2.29
N LEU A 25 9.21 13.66 -2.84
CA LEU A 25 10.15 14.32 -3.74
C LEU A 25 9.72 14.19 -5.22
N PRO A 26 10.13 15.13 -6.09
CA PRO A 26 9.98 14.98 -7.54
C PRO A 26 10.55 13.64 -8.01
N ALA A 27 9.88 12.98 -8.97
CA ALA A 27 10.16 11.60 -9.37
C ALA A 27 11.63 11.32 -9.73
N GLY A 28 12.32 12.28 -10.34
CA GLY A 28 13.75 12.14 -10.66
C GLY A 28 14.63 12.06 -9.41
N LEU A 29 14.38 12.90 -8.41
CA LEU A 29 15.16 12.91 -7.16
C LEU A 29 14.83 11.71 -6.27
N GLY A 30 13.55 11.37 -6.14
CA GLY A 30 13.14 10.20 -5.36
C GLY A 30 13.75 8.91 -5.93
N SER A 31 13.65 8.71 -7.25
CA SER A 31 14.20 7.52 -7.92
C SER A 31 15.73 7.48 -7.88
N TYR A 32 16.40 8.62 -7.97
CA TYR A 32 17.85 8.74 -7.81
C TYR A 32 18.34 8.36 -6.40
N ILE A 33 17.53 8.64 -5.37
CA ILE A 33 17.84 8.26 -3.99
C ILE A 33 17.57 6.76 -3.77
N GLU A 34 16.43 6.24 -4.23
CA GLU A 34 16.08 4.81 -4.12
C GLU A 34 17.07 3.91 -4.88
N SER A 35 17.53 4.34 -6.06
CA SER A 35 18.54 3.61 -6.85
C SER A 35 19.93 3.59 -6.22
N ARG A 36 20.18 4.35 -5.14
CA ARG A 36 21.46 4.41 -4.43
C ARG A 36 21.30 3.90 -2.99
N PRO A 37 21.47 2.60 -2.73
CA PRO A 37 21.17 1.99 -1.43
C PRO A 37 21.99 2.58 -0.26
N LYS A 38 23.22 3.03 -0.51
CA LYS A 38 24.04 3.71 0.51
C LYS A 38 23.49 5.10 0.89
N LEU A 39 22.95 5.83 -0.09
CA LEU A 39 22.36 7.15 0.13
C LEU A 39 21.01 7.02 0.83
N ALA A 40 20.19 6.06 0.41
CA ALA A 40 18.95 5.71 1.07
C ALA A 40 19.20 5.29 2.53
N ALA A 41 20.13 4.38 2.80
CA ALA A 41 20.45 3.96 4.17
C ALA A 41 20.99 5.10 5.06
N PHE A 42 21.79 6.02 4.50
CA PHE A 42 22.28 7.19 5.23
C PHE A 42 21.15 8.16 5.61
N LEU A 43 20.25 8.43 4.66
CA LEU A 43 19.08 9.29 4.87
C LEU A 43 18.06 8.63 5.80
N ASP A 44 17.85 7.32 5.69
CA ASP A 44 16.92 6.56 6.54
C ASP A 44 17.39 6.65 7.99
N ARG A 45 18.68 6.40 8.26
CA ARG A 45 19.25 6.54 9.60
C ARG A 45 19.12 7.95 10.20
N ARG A 46 18.93 8.99 9.39
CA ARG A 46 18.75 10.39 9.83
C ARG A 46 17.27 10.79 9.96
N ILE A 47 16.36 10.11 9.26
CA ILE A 47 14.94 10.46 9.16
C ILE A 47 14.06 9.51 9.99
N ASN A 48 14.46 8.24 10.12
CA ASN A 48 13.77 7.15 10.82
C ASN A 48 13.84 7.25 12.37
N HIS A 49 14.08 8.47 12.89
CA HIS A 49 13.90 8.79 14.29
C HIS A 49 12.56 9.49 14.45
N GLY A 50 11.68 8.98 15.33
CA GLY A 50 10.37 9.59 15.60
C GLY A 50 10.50 11.09 15.84
N ARG A 51 10.08 11.89 14.87
CA ARG A 51 10.19 13.36 14.93
C ARG A 51 8.93 13.89 15.59
N ARG A 52 9.10 14.49 16.77
CA ARG A 52 8.09 15.36 17.38
C ARG A 52 8.22 16.72 16.71
N ILE A 53 7.41 16.98 15.70
CA ILE A 53 7.39 18.30 15.06
C ILE A 53 6.47 19.18 15.89
N ARG A 54 7.05 20.21 16.49
CA ARG A 54 6.34 21.27 17.19
C ARG A 54 5.78 22.25 16.16
N THR A 55 4.52 22.03 15.78
CA THR A 55 3.80 22.87 14.79
C THR A 55 3.56 24.29 15.30
N ASP A 56 3.69 24.51 16.61
CA ASP A 56 3.64 25.82 17.28
C ASP A 56 4.93 26.65 17.12
N SER A 57 5.99 26.09 16.51
CA SER A 57 7.20 26.83 16.16
C SER A 57 7.15 27.35 14.72
N PHE A 58 7.69 28.55 14.49
CA PHE A 58 7.79 29.14 13.13
C PHE A 58 8.49 28.21 12.15
N ALA A 59 9.55 27.51 12.59
CA ALA A 59 10.27 26.55 11.77
C ALA A 59 9.41 25.31 11.42
N GLY A 60 8.63 24.78 12.37
CA GLY A 60 7.68 23.68 12.13
C GLY A 60 6.56 24.08 11.18
N PHE A 61 5.98 25.26 11.38
CA PHE A 61 4.94 25.81 10.50
C PHE A 61 5.47 26.06 9.08
N ALA A 62 6.63 26.72 8.92
CA ALA A 62 7.21 27.00 7.62
C ALA A 62 7.56 25.72 6.84
N ALA A 63 8.05 24.68 7.53
CA ALA A 63 8.31 23.38 6.93
C ALA A 63 7.01 22.72 6.43
N LEU A 64 5.96 22.69 7.26
CA LEU A 64 4.65 22.13 6.87
C LEU A 64 3.97 22.94 5.76
N TRP A 65 4.09 24.27 5.80
CA TRP A 65 3.58 25.16 4.75
C TRP A 65 4.29 24.94 3.42
N PHE A 66 5.63 24.79 3.44
CA PHE A 66 6.41 24.47 2.26
C PHE A 66 6.00 23.11 1.67
N ILE A 67 5.88 22.06 2.49
CA ILE A 67 5.40 20.73 2.08
C ILE A 67 3.98 20.82 1.51
N GLY A 68 3.09 21.59 2.13
CA GLY A 68 1.75 21.87 1.61
C GLY A 68 1.75 22.59 0.26
N GLY A 69 2.72 23.48 0.03
CA GLY A 69 2.96 24.17 -1.24
C GLY A 69 3.41 23.24 -2.37
N LEU A 70 4.06 22.11 -2.05
CA LEU A 70 4.44 21.08 -3.03
C LEU A 70 3.22 20.36 -3.65
N ARG A 71 2.00 20.63 -3.16
CA ARG A 71 0.74 20.07 -3.71
C ARG A 71 0.62 20.24 -5.22
N ARG A 72 1.12 21.34 -5.79
CA ARG A 72 1.03 21.58 -7.25
C ARG A 72 1.92 20.63 -8.06
N TRP A 73 2.96 20.07 -7.44
CA TRP A 73 3.85 19.08 -8.04
C TRP A 73 3.44 17.64 -7.71
N ARG A 74 2.28 17.43 -7.07
CA ARG A 74 1.82 16.09 -6.67
C ARG A 74 1.82 15.07 -7.82
N ARG A 75 1.57 15.51 -9.06
CA ARG A 75 1.59 14.65 -10.27
C ARG A 75 3.01 14.29 -10.76
N SER A 76 4.03 15.07 -10.41
CA SER A 76 5.42 14.78 -10.75
C SER A 76 6.16 14.02 -9.65
N LEU A 77 5.53 13.78 -8.50
CA LEU A 77 6.11 13.02 -7.39
C LEU A 77 6.30 11.55 -7.76
N LEU A 78 7.36 10.94 -7.21
CA LEU A 78 7.63 9.52 -7.40
C LEU A 78 6.46 8.65 -6.96
N ARG A 79 5.87 9.00 -5.80
CA ARG A 79 4.72 8.30 -5.23
C ARG A 79 3.55 8.21 -6.20
N HIS A 80 3.25 9.30 -6.91
CA HIS A 80 2.16 9.29 -7.88
C HIS A 80 2.44 8.34 -9.04
N LYS A 81 3.68 8.30 -9.55
CA LYS A 81 4.06 7.37 -10.62
C LYS A 81 3.96 5.91 -10.16
N VAL A 82 4.46 5.59 -8.97
CA VAL A 82 4.41 4.25 -8.40
C VAL A 82 2.94 3.82 -8.20
N GLU A 83 2.13 4.65 -7.54
CA GLU A 83 0.71 4.37 -7.32
C GLU A 83 -0.07 4.21 -8.64
N ALA A 84 0.18 5.07 -9.63
CA ALA A 84 -0.44 4.97 -10.96
C ALA A 84 -0.04 3.68 -11.69
N ALA A 85 1.25 3.32 -11.67
CA ALA A 85 1.72 2.08 -12.29
C ALA A 85 1.13 0.84 -11.61
N HIS A 86 0.95 0.86 -10.28
CA HIS A 86 0.26 -0.22 -9.57
C HIS A 86 -1.22 -0.32 -9.96
N LEU A 87 -1.92 0.83 -10.08
CA LEU A 87 -3.31 0.86 -10.54
C LEU A 87 -3.45 0.31 -11.96
N GLU A 88 -2.59 0.74 -12.87
CA GLU A 88 -2.61 0.32 -14.27
C GLU A 88 -2.38 -1.19 -14.40
N ARG A 89 -1.39 -1.74 -13.69
CA ARG A 89 -1.14 -3.20 -13.70
C ARG A 89 -2.33 -4.01 -13.20
N TRP A 90 -2.96 -3.57 -12.11
CA TRP A 90 -4.12 -4.24 -11.55
C TRP A 90 -5.34 -4.14 -12.48
N TYR A 91 -5.55 -2.98 -13.11
CA TYR A 91 -6.64 -2.80 -14.06
C TYR A 91 -6.44 -3.64 -15.33
N ALA A 92 -5.23 -3.65 -15.90
CA ALA A 92 -4.86 -4.49 -17.03
C ALA A 92 -5.03 -5.99 -16.71
N LEU A 93 -4.65 -6.41 -15.50
CA LEU A 93 -4.87 -7.79 -15.04
C LEU A 93 -6.37 -8.13 -15.06
N ALA A 94 -7.22 -7.31 -14.43
CA ALA A 94 -8.66 -7.56 -14.42
C ALA A 94 -9.25 -7.62 -15.83
N LEU A 95 -8.90 -6.66 -16.70
CA LEU A 95 -9.34 -6.64 -18.09
C LEU A 95 -8.88 -7.88 -18.89
N GLY A 96 -7.71 -8.41 -18.60
CA GLY A 96 -7.21 -9.64 -19.21
C GLY A 96 -8.06 -10.88 -18.92
N TYR A 97 -8.78 -10.90 -17.79
CA TYR A 97 -9.68 -12.00 -17.42
C TYR A 97 -11.11 -11.83 -17.95
N VAL A 98 -11.53 -10.63 -18.36
CA VAL A 98 -12.89 -10.35 -18.84
C VAL A 98 -13.37 -11.31 -19.94
N PRO A 99 -12.57 -11.66 -20.97
CA PRO A 99 -13.03 -12.56 -22.03
C PRO A 99 -13.25 -14.01 -21.57
N ALA A 100 -12.56 -14.44 -20.51
CA ALA A 100 -12.59 -15.82 -20.03
C ALA A 100 -13.57 -15.99 -18.86
N ASP A 101 -13.55 -15.06 -17.90
CA ASP A 101 -14.38 -15.09 -16.70
C ASP A 101 -14.62 -13.65 -16.19
N TYR A 102 -15.79 -13.12 -16.51
CA TYR A 102 -16.21 -11.79 -16.07
C TYR A 102 -16.36 -11.71 -14.54
N ALA A 103 -16.85 -12.76 -13.89
CA ALA A 103 -17.04 -12.77 -12.44
C ALA A 103 -15.69 -12.70 -11.72
N LEU A 104 -14.70 -13.46 -12.21
CA LEU A 104 -13.33 -13.39 -11.70
C LEU A 104 -12.70 -12.02 -11.90
N ALA A 105 -12.88 -11.40 -13.08
CA ALA A 105 -12.40 -10.04 -13.34
C ALA A 105 -12.98 -9.01 -12.34
N VAL A 106 -14.27 -9.09 -12.04
CA VAL A 106 -14.94 -8.25 -11.03
C VAL A 106 -14.36 -8.51 -9.64
N GLU A 107 -14.09 -9.77 -9.28
CA GLU A 107 -13.53 -10.11 -7.98
C GLU A 107 -12.07 -9.66 -7.81
N ILE A 108 -11.27 -9.70 -8.87
CA ILE A 108 -9.92 -9.09 -8.92
C ILE A 108 -10.02 -7.60 -8.64
N LEU A 109 -11.03 -6.91 -9.21
CA LEU A 109 -11.24 -5.49 -8.90
C LEU A 109 -11.65 -5.29 -7.42
N ASN A 110 -12.51 -6.14 -6.90
CA ASN A 110 -12.95 -6.05 -5.51
C ASN A 110 -11.80 -6.25 -4.49
N CYS A 111 -10.71 -6.93 -4.86
CA CYS A 111 -9.50 -7.06 -4.02
C CYS A 111 -8.84 -5.72 -3.66
N ARG A 112 -9.11 -4.62 -4.38
CA ARG A 112 -8.61 -3.27 -4.03
C ARG A 112 -9.03 -2.84 -2.63
N ARG A 113 -10.15 -3.36 -2.10
CA ARG A 113 -10.63 -3.11 -0.73
C ARG A 113 -9.64 -3.53 0.36
N LEU A 114 -8.68 -4.40 0.05
CA LEU A 114 -7.63 -4.84 0.97
C LEU A 114 -6.62 -3.72 1.25
N ILE A 115 -6.40 -2.83 0.27
CA ILE A 115 -5.39 -1.77 0.37
C ILE A 115 -5.94 -0.65 1.26
N LYS A 116 -5.41 -0.53 2.47
CA LYS A 116 -5.81 0.49 3.47
C LYS A 116 -4.62 1.22 4.07
N GLY A 117 -4.88 2.45 4.52
CA GLY A 117 -3.96 3.24 5.32
C GLY A 117 -2.75 3.79 4.54
N TYR A 118 -1.85 4.38 5.32
CA TYR A 118 -0.55 4.91 4.90
C TYR A 118 0.56 4.14 5.64
N SER A 119 1.82 4.32 5.21
CA SER A 119 3.00 3.79 5.91
C SER A 119 3.01 2.25 6.03
N ASP A 120 3.40 1.69 7.19
CA ASP A 120 3.48 0.24 7.43
C ASP A 120 2.15 -0.49 7.23
N THR A 121 1.02 0.20 7.44
CA THR A 121 -0.31 -0.37 7.19
C THR A 121 -0.51 -0.57 5.69
N HIS A 122 -0.04 0.35 4.86
CA HIS A 122 -0.10 0.23 3.40
C HIS A 122 0.74 -0.95 2.90
N MET A 123 1.98 -1.11 3.39
CA MET A 123 2.83 -2.23 2.97
C MET A 123 2.24 -3.59 3.36
N ARG A 124 1.73 -3.71 4.59
CA ARG A 124 1.08 -4.95 5.05
C ARG A 124 -0.17 -5.24 4.22
N ALA A 125 -0.96 -4.22 3.92
CA ALA A 125 -2.14 -4.34 3.08
C ALA A 125 -1.79 -4.72 1.62
N GLN A 126 -0.71 -4.17 1.08
CA GLN A 126 -0.21 -4.49 -0.26
C GLN A 126 0.31 -5.92 -0.34
N SER A 127 1.05 -6.39 0.67
CA SER A 127 1.49 -7.79 0.75
C SER A 127 0.29 -8.76 0.80
N LYS A 128 -0.76 -8.45 1.56
CA LYS A 128 -2.00 -9.25 1.57
C LYS A 128 -2.67 -9.28 0.20
N PHE A 129 -2.74 -8.13 -0.47
CA PHE A 129 -3.29 -8.04 -1.82
C PHE A 129 -2.51 -8.93 -2.81
N ASP A 130 -1.19 -8.83 -2.83
CA ASP A 130 -0.33 -9.63 -3.72
C ASP A 130 -0.48 -11.13 -3.43
N ARG A 131 -0.57 -11.52 -2.15
CA ARG A 131 -0.83 -12.91 -1.73
C ARG A 131 -2.20 -13.45 -2.16
N VAL A 132 -3.23 -12.61 -2.19
CA VAL A 132 -4.55 -13.03 -2.71
C VAL A 132 -4.48 -13.23 -4.22
N LEU A 133 -3.82 -12.32 -4.95
CA LEU A 133 -3.70 -12.41 -6.40
C LEU A 133 -2.79 -13.54 -6.87
N SER A 134 -1.81 -13.99 -6.06
CA SER A 134 -1.00 -15.17 -6.42
C SER A 134 -1.81 -16.46 -6.53
N ALA A 135 -3.03 -16.50 -5.98
CA ALA A 135 -3.94 -17.64 -6.15
C ALA A 135 -4.58 -17.70 -7.55
N LEU A 136 -4.53 -16.63 -8.35
CA LEU A 136 -5.13 -16.60 -9.69
C LEU A 136 -4.53 -17.66 -10.63
N ASP A 137 -3.22 -17.89 -10.54
CA ASP A 137 -2.56 -18.92 -11.34
C ASP A 137 -3.03 -20.33 -10.95
N LEU A 138 -3.29 -20.55 -9.65
CA LEU A 138 -3.82 -21.81 -9.14
C LEU A 138 -5.29 -22.01 -9.54
N LEU A 139 -6.08 -20.94 -9.61
CA LEU A 139 -7.51 -21.03 -9.90
C LEU A 139 -7.84 -21.01 -11.40
N LYS A 140 -6.83 -20.96 -12.27
CA LYS A 140 -7.01 -20.83 -13.71
C LYS A 140 -7.78 -22.00 -14.30
N GLY A 141 -8.85 -21.70 -15.03
CA GLY A 141 -9.68 -22.69 -15.73
C GLY A 141 -10.72 -23.38 -14.83
N ARG A 142 -10.86 -22.97 -13.56
CA ARG A 142 -11.92 -23.46 -12.67
C ARG A 142 -13.16 -22.57 -12.78
N ASP A 143 -14.33 -23.20 -12.79
CA ASP A 143 -15.62 -22.49 -12.80
C ASP A 143 -15.91 -21.75 -11.48
N ASP A 144 -15.29 -22.18 -10.37
CA ASP A 144 -15.45 -21.61 -9.03
C ASP A 144 -14.36 -20.60 -8.64
N ALA A 145 -13.51 -20.18 -9.59
CA ALA A 145 -12.36 -19.30 -9.34
C ALA A 145 -12.74 -17.97 -8.67
N ALA A 146 -13.81 -17.33 -9.15
CA ALA A 146 -14.31 -16.07 -8.59
C ALA A 146 -14.70 -16.22 -7.11
N ASP A 147 -15.36 -17.32 -6.75
CA ASP A 147 -15.77 -17.59 -5.37
C ASP A 147 -14.57 -17.83 -4.44
N TRP A 148 -13.53 -18.50 -4.93
CA TRP A 148 -12.29 -18.68 -4.17
C TRP A 148 -11.57 -17.35 -3.92
N ILE A 149 -11.46 -16.49 -4.93
CA ILE A 149 -10.87 -15.15 -4.77
C ILE A 149 -11.70 -14.32 -3.78
N ARG A 150 -13.04 -14.39 -3.85
CA ARG A 150 -13.93 -13.74 -2.89
C ARG A 150 -13.65 -14.17 -1.46
N ARG A 151 -13.56 -15.49 -1.22
CA ARG A 151 -13.26 -16.07 0.10
C ARG A 151 -11.89 -15.66 0.62
N LEU A 152 -10.87 -15.69 -0.24
CA LEU A 152 -9.51 -15.25 0.10
C LEU A 152 -9.48 -13.76 0.48
N ARG A 153 -10.19 -12.91 -0.26
CA ARG A 153 -10.34 -11.50 0.07
C ARG A 153 -11.04 -11.30 1.42
N GLU A 154 -12.14 -11.99 1.67
CA GLU A 154 -12.88 -11.87 2.93
C GLU A 154 -12.05 -12.35 4.12
N ALA A 155 -11.28 -13.44 3.96
CA ALA A 155 -10.32 -13.90 4.96
C ALA A 155 -9.27 -12.81 5.23
N ALA A 156 -8.62 -12.29 4.17
CA ALA A 156 -7.61 -11.25 4.30
C ALA A 156 -8.13 -9.94 4.93
N LEU A 157 -9.41 -9.59 4.73
CA LEU A 157 -10.04 -8.42 5.36
C LEU A 157 -10.26 -8.59 6.87
N LYS A 158 -10.59 -9.82 7.32
CA LYS A 158 -10.85 -10.14 8.73
C LYS A 158 -9.56 -10.46 9.50
N ASP A 159 -8.48 -10.71 8.77
CA ASP A 159 -7.24 -11.21 9.34
C ASP A 159 -6.29 -10.08 9.73
N GLU A 160 -6.17 -9.78 11.02
CA GLU A 160 -5.20 -8.81 11.52
C GLU A 160 -3.76 -9.36 11.48
N LYS A 161 -3.57 -10.67 11.71
CA LYS A 161 -2.25 -11.29 11.92
C LYS A 161 -1.65 -11.96 10.68
N GLY A 162 -2.46 -12.40 9.72
CA GLY A 162 -2.05 -13.06 8.47
C GLY A 162 -2.30 -14.57 8.43
N ASP A 163 -2.66 -15.17 9.57
CA ASP A 163 -2.79 -16.63 9.74
C ASP A 163 -4.00 -17.22 8.99
N MET A 164 -5.12 -16.50 8.92
CA MET A 164 -6.32 -16.96 8.23
C MET A 164 -6.13 -16.96 6.72
N LEU A 165 -5.41 -15.97 6.18
CA LEU A 165 -5.05 -15.93 4.75
C LEU A 165 -4.11 -17.08 4.38
N ASP A 166 -3.11 -17.38 5.23
CA ASP A 166 -2.21 -18.52 5.00
C ASP A 166 -2.95 -19.85 4.98
N GLY A 167 -3.88 -20.07 5.92
CA GLY A 167 -4.72 -21.26 5.93
C GLY A 167 -5.55 -21.42 4.65
N ALA A 168 -6.23 -20.35 4.22
CA ALA A 168 -7.07 -20.39 3.03
C ALA A 168 -6.27 -20.61 1.73
N LEU A 169 -5.07 -20.02 1.62
CA LEU A 169 -4.16 -20.27 0.48
C LEU A 169 -3.69 -21.72 0.42
N LYS A 170 -3.38 -22.33 1.58
CA LYS A 170 -3.04 -23.76 1.65
C LYS A 170 -4.20 -24.64 1.20
N THR A 171 -5.43 -24.32 1.58
CA THR A 171 -6.62 -25.04 1.09
C THR A 171 -6.72 -25.00 -0.43
N VAL A 172 -6.55 -23.83 -1.05
CA VAL A 172 -6.56 -23.68 -2.51
C VAL A 172 -5.43 -24.49 -3.16
N ALA A 173 -4.24 -24.50 -2.57
CA ALA A 173 -3.11 -25.30 -3.07
C ALA A 173 -3.41 -26.82 -3.04
N THR A 174 -3.95 -27.32 -1.92
CA THR A 174 -4.30 -28.76 -1.79
C THR A 174 -5.41 -29.21 -2.74
N LEU A 175 -6.34 -28.31 -3.10
CA LEU A 175 -7.41 -28.61 -4.05
C LEU A 175 -6.90 -28.82 -5.48
N ASN A 176 -5.76 -28.22 -5.83
CA ASN A 176 -5.12 -28.42 -7.13
C ASN A 176 -4.27 -29.70 -7.19
N GLU A 177 -3.71 -30.14 -6.07
CA GLU A 177 -2.94 -31.40 -6.02
C GLU A 177 -3.83 -32.64 -6.12
N GLY A 178 -5.12 -32.52 -5.78
CA GLY A 178 -6.11 -33.62 -5.84
C GLY A 178 -6.94 -33.70 -7.11
N ALA A 179 -6.80 -32.77 -8.08
CA ALA A 179 -7.58 -32.80 -9.32
C ALA A 179 -6.90 -33.72 -10.36
N PRO A 180 -7.58 -34.78 -10.87
CA PRO A 180 -7.02 -35.60 -11.94
C PRO A 180 -6.85 -34.75 -13.21
N ARG A 181 -5.69 -34.90 -13.86
CA ARG A 181 -5.33 -34.23 -15.12
C ARG A 181 -6.25 -34.62 -16.27
#